data_AF-A0A3N2P018-F1
#
_entry.id   AF-A0A3N2P018-F1
#
_cell.length_a   1.000
_cell.length_b   1.000
_cell.length_c   1.000
_cell.angle_alpha   90.00
_cell.angle_beta   90.00
_cell.angle_gamma   90.00
#
_symmetry.space_group_name_H-M   'P 1'
#
loop_
_entity.id
_entity.type
_entity.pdbx_description
1 polymer ?
#
loop_
_entity_poly.entity_id
_entity_poly.type
_entity_poly.pdbx_seq_one_letter_code
_entity_poly.pdbx_strand_id
1 'polypeptide(L)'
;MVSMAMVQAEWAARFREHPYAWVITRDRDHELHGTSESSVGISGPSQATEEMVKRARTQGRRFRLLDEGDIDESAILDGKPVDPAERGVVYEGQIWTQDEPGSDSDFGPLRDYGEPNYGCVSIQYLERGRWVSL
;
A
#
# COMPACT_ATOMS: atom_id res chain seq x y z
N MET A 1 34.56 -7.89 9.57
CA MET A 1 33.76 -6.64 9.62
C MET A 1 32.61 -6.85 8.65
N VAL A 2 31.39 -7.08 9.13
CA VAL A 2 30.24 -7.31 8.24
C VAL A 2 29.78 -5.93 7.76
N SER A 3 29.90 -5.67 6.46
CA SER A 3 29.48 -4.39 5.89
C SER A 3 27.96 -4.27 5.90
N MET A 4 27.45 -3.05 6.01
CA MET A 4 26.00 -2.77 5.96
C MET A 4 25.34 -3.33 4.68
N ALA A 5 26.08 -3.34 3.56
CA ALA A 5 25.68 -3.98 2.31
C ALA A 5 25.58 -5.52 2.40
N MET A 6 26.46 -6.18 3.17
CA MET A 6 26.38 -7.63 3.40
C MET A 6 25.19 -7.98 4.29
N VAL A 7 24.93 -7.18 5.34
CA VAL A 7 23.74 -7.34 6.17
C VAL A 7 22.48 -7.17 5.32
N GLN A 8 22.37 -6.08 4.55
CA GLN A 8 21.23 -5.88 3.64
C GLN A 8 21.07 -7.01 2.61
N ALA A 9 22.16 -7.57 2.08
CA ALA A 9 22.12 -8.71 1.18
C ALA A 9 21.68 -10.02 1.87
N GLU A 10 22.10 -10.27 3.11
CA GLU A 10 21.66 -11.41 3.91
C GLU A 10 20.19 -11.31 4.35
N TRP A 11 19.69 -10.09 4.61
CA TRP A 11 18.26 -9.84 4.85
C TRP A 11 17.42 -9.99 3.58
N ALA A 12 17.94 -9.53 2.43
CA ALA A 12 17.32 -9.77 1.12
C ALA A 12 17.24 -11.27 0.78
N ALA A 13 18.25 -12.06 1.16
CA ALA A 13 18.29 -13.51 0.98
C ALA A 13 17.29 -14.28 1.87
N ARG A 14 16.67 -13.60 2.86
CA ARG A 14 15.61 -14.16 3.72
C ARG A 14 14.20 -13.99 3.14
N PHE A 15 14.04 -13.26 2.04
CA PHE A 15 12.79 -13.26 1.30
C PHE A 15 12.56 -14.65 0.70
N ARG A 16 11.51 -15.33 1.19
CA ARG A 16 11.02 -16.55 0.57
C ARG A 16 10.47 -16.17 -0.80
N GLU A 17 11.25 -16.49 -1.82
CA GLU A 17 10.86 -16.65 -3.23
C GLU A 17 10.39 -15.37 -3.98
N HIS A 18 9.79 -14.37 -3.32
CA HIS A 18 9.21 -13.17 -3.96
C HIS A 18 9.44 -11.89 -3.12
N PRO A 19 10.55 -11.16 -3.30
CA PRO A 19 10.78 -9.91 -2.57
C PRO A 19 9.93 -8.76 -3.10
N TYR A 20 9.35 -8.01 -2.16
CA TYR A 20 8.53 -6.84 -2.42
C TYR A 20 8.70 -5.79 -1.33
N ALA A 21 8.37 -4.55 -1.65
CA ALA A 21 8.21 -3.48 -0.68
C ALA A 21 7.10 -2.54 -1.13
N TRP A 22 6.33 -2.05 -0.18
CA TRP A 22 5.30 -1.05 -0.41
C TRP A 22 5.46 0.14 0.53
N VAL A 23 4.88 1.26 0.13
CA VAL A 23 4.84 2.48 0.92
C VAL A 23 3.50 3.18 0.73
N ILE A 24 2.89 3.61 1.84
CA ILE A 24 1.68 4.42 1.82
C ILE A 24 2.08 5.85 1.48
N THR A 25 1.43 6.41 0.46
CA THR A 25 1.64 7.79 0.00
C THR A 25 0.43 8.68 0.29
N ARG A 26 -0.75 8.09 0.51
CA ARG A 26 -1.96 8.82 0.85
C ARG A 26 -2.77 8.01 1.87
N ASP A 27 -3.27 8.71 2.89
CA ASP A 27 -4.18 8.19 3.90
C ASP A 27 -5.45 9.02 3.85
N ARG A 28 -6.48 8.48 3.17
CA ARG A 28 -7.70 9.21 2.88
C ARG A 28 -8.64 9.26 4.07
N ASP A 29 -8.62 8.25 4.95
CA ASP A 29 -9.33 8.33 6.22
C ASP A 29 -8.80 9.51 7.05
N HIS A 30 -7.48 9.64 7.17
CA HIS A 30 -6.88 10.78 7.87
C HIS A 30 -7.22 12.13 7.21
N GLU A 31 -7.23 12.20 5.87
CA GLU A 31 -7.63 13.42 5.14
C GLU A 31 -9.09 13.81 5.40
N LEU A 32 -9.99 12.82 5.46
CA LEU A 32 -11.41 13.06 5.64
C LEU A 32 -11.75 13.32 7.11
N HIS A 33 -11.23 12.51 8.03
CA HIS A 33 -11.67 12.49 9.43
C HIS A 33 -10.68 13.10 10.40
N GLY A 34 -9.37 13.03 10.11
CA GLY A 34 -8.32 13.61 10.95
C GLY A 34 -8.27 13.08 12.38
N THR A 35 -8.88 11.91 12.63
CA THR A 35 -9.11 11.34 13.96
C THR A 35 -7.90 10.54 14.49
N SER A 36 -7.07 10.01 13.58
CA SER A 36 -5.94 9.13 13.88
C SER A 36 -4.61 9.68 13.36
N GLU A 37 -3.46 9.14 13.76
CA GLU A 37 -2.18 9.50 13.12
C GLU A 37 -2.15 9.04 11.66
N SER A 38 -1.58 9.86 10.78
CA SER A 38 -1.49 9.52 9.36
C SER A 38 -0.56 8.32 9.12
N SER A 39 -1.03 7.38 8.31
CA SER A 39 -0.24 6.23 7.85
C SER A 39 0.71 6.57 6.71
N VAL A 40 0.72 7.83 6.23
CA VAL A 40 1.61 8.26 5.14
C VAL A 40 3.07 8.08 5.54
N GLY A 41 3.83 7.41 4.67
CA GLY A 41 5.23 7.09 4.90
C GLY A 41 5.48 5.74 5.56
N ILE A 42 4.44 5.08 6.10
CA ILE A 42 4.53 3.68 6.55
C ILE A 42 4.89 2.82 5.33
N SER A 43 5.88 1.96 5.53
CA SER A 43 6.34 1.01 4.52
C SER A 43 6.36 -0.40 5.09
N GLY A 44 6.07 -1.37 4.23
CA GLY A 44 6.13 -2.78 4.57
C GLY A 44 6.72 -3.63 3.46
N PRO A 45 6.99 -4.91 3.74
CA PRO A 45 6.94 -5.54 5.07
C PRO A 45 8.07 -5.00 5.97
N SER A 46 8.00 -5.17 7.29
CA SER A 46 9.00 -4.64 8.24
C SER A 46 10.44 -5.12 7.99
N GLN A 47 10.58 -6.24 7.28
CA GLN A 47 11.84 -6.83 6.85
C GLN A 47 12.36 -6.28 5.49
N ALA A 48 11.63 -5.39 4.83
CA ALA A 48 12.08 -4.73 3.62
C ALA A 48 13.32 -3.86 3.89
N THR A 49 14.32 -3.98 3.01
CA THR A 49 15.50 -3.12 3.09
C THR A 49 15.18 -1.70 2.63
N GLU A 50 15.97 -0.72 3.07
CA GLU A 50 15.83 0.68 2.63
C GLU A 50 15.88 0.82 1.11
N GLU A 51 16.71 0.02 0.42
CA GLU A 51 16.80 0.02 -1.04
C GLU A 51 15.49 -0.49 -1.68
N MET A 52 14.84 -1.49 -1.10
CA MET A 52 13.55 -1.98 -1.60
C MET A 52 12.45 -0.92 -1.41
N VAL A 53 12.42 -0.25 -0.26
CA VAL A 53 11.48 0.85 -0.03
C VAL A 53 11.76 2.02 -0.98
N LYS A 54 13.03 2.33 -1.25
CA LYS A 54 13.42 3.34 -2.25
C LYS A 54 12.97 2.95 -3.66
N ARG A 55 13.07 1.67 -4.04
CA ARG A 55 12.52 1.15 -5.29
C ARG A 55 11.00 1.27 -5.32
N ALA A 56 10.29 0.94 -4.24
CA ALA A 56 8.85 1.17 -4.14
C ALA A 56 8.50 2.63 -4.39
N ARG A 57 9.24 3.59 -3.83
CA ARG A 57 8.99 5.03 -4.02
C ARG A 57 9.28 5.57 -5.43
N THR A 58 10.17 4.92 -6.18
CA THR A 58 10.71 5.46 -7.44
C THR A 58 10.32 4.66 -8.69
N GLN A 59 10.07 3.37 -8.52
CA GLN A 59 9.78 2.39 -9.57
C GLN A 59 8.53 1.57 -9.23
N GLY A 60 7.89 1.81 -8.08
CA GLY A 60 6.72 1.09 -7.66
C GLY A 60 5.49 1.45 -8.50
N ARG A 61 4.59 0.49 -8.61
CA ARG A 61 3.27 0.68 -9.20
C ARG A 61 2.36 1.32 -8.16
N ARG A 62 1.47 2.19 -8.61
CA ARG A 62 0.43 2.72 -7.73
C ARG A 62 -0.55 1.62 -7.34
N PHE A 63 -0.88 1.56 -6.07
CA PHE A 63 -1.97 0.74 -5.56
C PHE A 63 -2.92 1.62 -4.74
N ARG A 64 -4.15 1.13 -4.57
CA ARG A 64 -5.11 1.65 -3.61
C ARG A 64 -5.83 0.52 -2.90
N LEU A 65 -6.09 0.71 -1.61
CA LEU A 65 -6.86 -0.20 -0.77
C LEU A 65 -8.25 0.39 -0.61
N LEU A 66 -9.26 -0.47 -0.80
CA LEU A 66 -10.65 -0.08 -0.75
C LEU A 66 -11.41 -0.82 0.35
N ASP A 67 -12.19 -0.10 1.12
CA ASP A 67 -13.24 -0.62 2.01
C ASP A 67 -14.61 -0.63 1.30
N GLU A 68 -15.68 -0.88 2.04
CA GLU A 68 -17.06 -0.87 1.53
C GLU A 68 -17.64 0.54 1.31
N GLY A 69 -16.85 1.60 1.55
CA GLY A 69 -17.25 3.01 1.49
C GLY A 69 -17.61 3.62 2.84
N ASP A 70 -17.33 2.95 3.95
CA ASP A 70 -17.71 3.37 5.30
C ASP A 70 -17.09 4.73 5.68
N ILE A 71 -15.84 4.95 5.29
CA ILE A 71 -15.16 6.24 5.50
C ILE A 71 -15.82 7.38 4.72
N ASP A 72 -16.38 7.11 3.54
CA ASP A 72 -17.06 8.10 2.71
C ASP A 72 -18.43 8.44 3.25
N GLU A 73 -19.19 7.43 3.68
CA GLU A 73 -20.51 7.64 4.27
C GLU A 73 -20.41 8.53 5.51
N SER A 74 -19.43 8.26 6.36
CA SER A 74 -19.13 9.10 7.53
C SER A 74 -18.74 10.53 7.11
N ALA A 75 -17.94 10.68 6.05
CA ALA A 75 -17.50 12.00 5.58
C ALA A 75 -18.66 12.82 4.98
N ILE A 76 -19.56 12.15 4.26
CA ILE A 76 -20.77 12.77 3.70
C ILE A 76 -21.70 13.24 4.82
N LEU A 77 -21.86 12.46 5.89
CA LEU A 77 -22.64 12.85 7.07
C LEU A 77 -22.06 14.09 7.77
N ASP A 78 -20.74 14.22 7.78
CA ASP A 78 -20.01 15.40 8.25
C ASP A 78 -20.10 16.61 7.30
N GLY A 79 -20.76 16.47 6.15
CA GLY A 79 -20.88 17.51 5.13
C GLY A 79 -19.60 17.73 4.31
N LYS A 80 -18.67 16.77 4.32
CA LYS A 80 -17.44 16.83 3.52
C LYS A 80 -17.72 16.34 2.10
N PRO A 81 -17.16 17.01 1.07
CA PRO A 81 -17.32 16.55 -0.30
C PRO A 81 -16.50 15.28 -0.55
N VAL A 82 -17.15 14.27 -1.12
CA VAL A 82 -16.52 13.00 -1.54
C VAL A 82 -16.60 12.89 -3.06
N ASP A 83 -15.44 12.68 -3.70
CA ASP A 83 -15.39 12.36 -5.14
C ASP A 83 -15.90 10.92 -5.38
N PRO A 84 -16.94 10.72 -6.20
CA PRO A 84 -17.43 9.38 -6.55
C PRO A 84 -16.37 8.45 -7.15
N ALA A 85 -15.34 8.98 -7.80
CA ALA A 85 -14.24 8.19 -8.37
C ALA A 85 -13.28 7.62 -7.31
N GLU A 86 -13.33 8.18 -6.10
CA GLU A 86 -12.52 7.80 -4.94
C GLU A 86 -13.32 7.04 -3.88
N ARG A 87 -14.58 6.71 -4.16
CA ARG A 87 -15.41 5.98 -3.19
C ARG A 87 -14.78 4.64 -2.81
N GLY A 88 -14.76 4.36 -1.52
CA GLY A 88 -14.15 3.22 -0.86
C GLY A 88 -12.64 3.37 -0.66
N VAL A 89 -11.97 4.35 -1.25
CA VAL A 89 -10.50 4.42 -1.18
C VAL A 89 -10.07 4.87 0.20
N VAL A 90 -9.39 3.99 0.93
CA VAL A 90 -8.83 4.26 2.27
C VAL A 90 -7.38 4.66 2.16
N TYR A 91 -6.57 3.89 1.44
CA TYR A 91 -5.14 4.12 1.29
C TYR A 91 -4.72 4.13 -0.17
N GLU A 92 -3.74 4.97 -0.50
CA GLU A 92 -2.98 4.84 -1.74
C GLU A 92 -1.49 4.73 -1.44
N GLY A 93 -0.78 4.02 -2.30
CA GLY A 93 0.65 3.83 -2.14
C GLY A 93 1.35 3.42 -3.41
N GLN A 94 2.64 3.13 -3.25
CA GLN A 94 3.46 2.53 -4.30
C GLN A 94 4.00 1.18 -3.83
N ILE A 95 3.96 0.17 -4.69
CA ILE A 95 4.50 -1.16 -4.42
C ILE A 95 5.45 -1.59 -5.53
N TRP A 96 6.61 -2.05 -5.11
CA TRP A 96 7.61 -2.70 -5.96
C TRP A 96 7.62 -4.19 -5.62
N THR A 97 7.51 -5.04 -6.64
CA THR A 97 7.74 -6.49 -6.54
C THR A 97 8.81 -6.86 -7.56
N GLN A 98 9.58 -7.91 -7.27
CA GLN A 98 10.64 -8.36 -8.18
C GLN A 98 10.09 -9.09 -9.41
N ASP A 99 9.00 -9.83 -9.26
CA ASP A 99 8.40 -10.67 -10.30
C ASP A 99 7.37 -9.93 -11.17
N GLU A 100 6.89 -10.60 -12.23
CA GLU A 100 5.95 -10.01 -13.18
C GLU A 100 4.67 -9.50 -12.50
N PRO A 101 4.18 -8.30 -12.87
CA PRO A 101 3.12 -7.62 -12.14
C PRO A 101 1.74 -8.24 -12.34
N GLY A 102 0.93 -8.27 -11.27
CA GLY A 102 -0.53 -8.33 -11.35
C GLY A 102 -1.17 -9.59 -10.80
N SER A 103 -0.51 -10.30 -9.89
CA SER A 103 -1.09 -11.47 -9.23
C SER A 103 -1.42 -11.18 -7.76
N ASP A 104 -2.33 -11.97 -7.17
CA ASP A 104 -2.55 -11.98 -5.72
C ASP A 104 -1.26 -12.17 -4.92
N SER A 105 -0.24 -12.82 -5.48
CA SER A 105 1.06 -12.98 -4.83
C SER A 105 1.82 -11.66 -4.66
N ASP A 106 1.64 -10.69 -5.56
CA ASP A 106 2.33 -9.39 -5.53
C ASP A 106 1.76 -8.45 -4.47
N PHE A 107 0.45 -8.53 -4.24
CA PHE A 107 -0.31 -7.54 -3.46
C PHE A 107 -1.07 -8.16 -2.29
N GLY A 108 -1.14 -9.48 -2.19
CA GLY A 108 -1.64 -10.22 -1.03
C GLY A 108 -1.06 -9.70 0.29
N PRO A 109 0.23 -9.30 0.37
CA PRO A 109 0.76 -8.66 1.57
C PRO A 109 0.13 -7.32 1.97
N LEU A 110 -0.48 -6.60 1.04
CA LEU A 110 -1.24 -5.39 1.37
C LEU A 110 -2.60 -5.72 1.99
N ARG A 111 -3.14 -6.92 1.72
CA ARG A 111 -4.37 -7.42 2.34
C ARG A 111 -4.18 -7.55 3.85
N ASP A 112 -3.03 -8.08 4.27
CA ASP A 112 -2.62 -8.19 5.68
C ASP A 112 -2.50 -6.83 6.39
N TYR A 113 -2.37 -5.72 5.65
CA TYR A 113 -2.36 -4.36 6.21
C TYR A 113 -3.76 -3.72 6.15
N GLY A 114 -4.46 -3.82 5.02
CA GLY A 114 -5.74 -3.14 4.81
C GLY A 114 -6.91 -3.75 5.59
N GLU A 115 -7.03 -5.08 5.60
CA GLU A 115 -8.13 -5.80 6.27
C GLU A 115 -8.22 -5.50 7.78
N PRO A 116 -7.14 -5.61 8.58
CA PRO A 116 -7.25 -5.39 10.02
C PRO A 116 -7.40 -3.91 10.40
N ASN A 117 -6.95 -2.98 9.57
CA ASN A 117 -7.00 -1.55 9.90
C ASN A 117 -8.36 -0.92 9.52
N TYR A 118 -8.87 -1.21 8.33
CA TYR A 118 -10.07 -0.55 7.79
C TYR A 118 -11.04 -1.54 7.13
N GLY A 119 -10.89 -2.85 7.34
CA GLY A 119 -11.74 -3.83 6.69
C GLY A 119 -11.63 -3.80 5.17
N CYS A 120 -10.45 -3.45 4.63
CA CYS A 120 -10.28 -3.32 3.18
C CYS A 120 -10.63 -4.63 2.47
N VAL A 121 -11.68 -4.61 1.65
CA VAL A 121 -12.19 -5.79 0.94
C VAL A 121 -11.54 -5.96 -0.44
N SER A 122 -11.03 -4.88 -1.02
CA SER A 122 -10.47 -4.88 -2.37
C SER A 122 -9.14 -4.14 -2.44
N ILE A 123 -8.26 -4.66 -3.30
CA ILE A 123 -6.99 -4.06 -3.64
C ILE A 123 -7.01 -3.78 -5.14
N GLN A 124 -6.66 -2.54 -5.49
CA GLN A 124 -6.53 -2.15 -6.88
C GLN A 124 -5.13 -1.66 -7.16
N TYR A 125 -4.61 -1.98 -8.35
CA TYR A 125 -3.33 -1.50 -8.81
C TYR A 125 -3.46 -0.85 -10.18
N LEU A 126 -2.59 0.12 -10.45
CA LEU A 126 -2.62 0.86 -11.70
C LEU A 126 -1.81 0.11 -12.76
N GLU A 127 -2.51 -0.45 -13.74
CA GLU A 127 -1.93 -1.12 -14.89
C GLU A 127 -2.30 -0.38 -16.18
N ARG A 128 -1.30 0.04 -16.97
CA ARG A 128 -1.50 0.73 -18.26
C ARG A 128 -2.48 1.92 -18.16
N GLY A 129 -2.46 2.63 -17.04
CA GLY A 129 -3.31 3.80 -16.76
C GLY A 129 -4.74 3.46 -16.34
N ARG A 130 -5.05 2.20 -16.04
CA ARG A 130 -6.36 1.75 -15.54
C ARG A 130 -6.20 1.06 -14.19
N TRP A 131 -7.16 1.28 -13.29
CA TRP A 131 -7.24 0.54 -12.04
C TRP A 131 -7.74 -0.87 -12.34
N VAL A 132 -6.94 -1.87 -11.98
CA VAL A 132 -7.28 -3.29 -12.06
C VAL A 132 -7.48 -3.78 -10.63
N SER A 133 -8.59 -4.48 -10.40
CA SER A 133 -8.86 -5.12 -9.12
C SER A 133 -8.27 -6.51 -9.12
N LEU A 134 -7.73 -6.92 -7.97
CA LEU A 134 -7.39 -8.30 -7.68
C LEU A 134 -8.65 -9.07 -7.28
#